data_AF-A0A953ZGM2-F1
#
_entry.id   AF-A0A953ZGM2-F1
#
_cell.length_a   1.000
_cell.length_b   1.000
_cell.length_c   1.000
_cell.angle_alpha   90.00
_cell.angle_beta   90.00
_cell.angle_gamma   90.00
#
_symmetry.space_group_name_H-M   'P 1'
#
loop_
_entity.id
_entity.type
_entity.pdbx_description
1 polymer ?
#
loop_
_entity_poly.entity_id
_entity_poly.type
_entity_poly.pdbx_seq_one_letter_code
_entity_poly.pdbx_strand_id
1 'polypeptide(L)'
;MRYVLTSFTFLLLATLSAPSLLAQVSIDATPRRNFTVQCDGASREWDVRPIRITDKNGRTITGASEGDFRPDIERWDRTGLVRRYGTELARNAFEKFTHTSAPEGARFYFYALNPRQPRAEGNVNLYDERLRIYWSPASAIELKAYPQSWVDIYEAYVTRQEGDARRLAVKEWEAEHRDIIENVDQTDDAFSPEERNEFARFYQAQFVFVRDRNPKLANIYTELAQFHRDRNNLDAELSTYLDALRAGVEGSDREAFALEVGRIFVYRLNLHGEAIPFLEQARNHTEALYLLARCQLELENYSQARSELNELINVLTPFIDTPPTVEDNVVLQTTASEEMARANLMLAELAFKLLDYASADAAIARIPSGNPSYDAGRVLFCAMLLQRGDPNRDGQKSDVQKIRDTLKALSFWTQA
;
A
#
# COMPACT_ATOMS: atom_id res chain seq x y z
N MET A 1 68.69 14.85 14.26
CA MET A 1 67.37 15.14 14.86
C MET A 1 66.40 14.09 14.35
N ARG A 2 66.05 13.14 15.22
CA ARG A 2 65.17 11.98 14.95
C ARG A 2 63.92 12.17 15.82
N TYR A 3 62.74 12.04 15.23
CA TYR A 3 61.46 11.72 15.89
C TYR A 3 60.64 10.96 14.83
N VAL A 4 60.63 9.62 14.81
CA VAL A 4 59.94 8.65 15.68
C VAL A 4 58.42 8.65 15.46
N LEU A 5 58.00 7.60 14.75
CA LEU A 5 56.65 7.04 14.68
C LEU A 5 55.95 7.07 16.04
N THR A 6 54.69 7.52 16.06
CA THR A 6 53.69 7.02 17.00
C THR A 6 52.41 6.76 16.23
N SER A 7 52.31 5.53 15.75
CA SER A 7 51.07 4.86 15.40
C SER A 7 50.15 4.84 16.63
N PHE A 8 48.96 5.43 16.52
CA PHE A 8 47.87 5.23 17.49
C PHE A 8 46.71 4.53 16.79
N THR A 9 46.83 3.21 16.74
CA THR A 9 45.80 2.23 17.10
C THR A 9 44.33 2.66 16.94
N PHE A 10 43.85 2.78 15.71
CA PHE A 10 42.43 2.53 15.38
C PHE A 10 42.26 1.02 15.17
N LEU A 11 42.35 0.27 16.27
CA LEU A 11 42.14 -1.18 16.28
C LEU A 11 41.55 -1.55 17.63
N LEU A 12 40.27 -1.23 17.84
CA LEU A 12 39.36 -1.89 18.78
C LEU A 12 37.97 -1.24 18.70
N LEU A 13 37.10 -1.77 17.83
CA LEU A 13 35.61 -1.79 17.96
C LEU A 13 34.94 -2.42 16.71
N ALA A 14 35.60 -3.41 16.10
CA ALA A 14 35.00 -4.31 15.09
C ALA A 14 34.85 -5.74 15.66
N THR A 15 34.58 -5.84 16.96
CA THR A 15 34.26 -7.11 17.62
C THR A 15 32.97 -6.91 18.40
N LEU A 16 31.92 -7.56 17.88
CA LEU A 16 30.57 -7.81 18.44
C LEU A 16 29.42 -7.27 17.56
N SER A 17 29.51 -7.50 16.27
CA SER A 17 28.40 -8.13 15.57
C SER A 17 28.99 -9.29 14.78
N ALA A 18 29.15 -10.45 15.43
CA ALA A 18 29.07 -11.67 14.68
C ALA A 18 27.61 -11.74 14.23
N PRO A 19 27.25 -11.46 12.96
CA PRO A 19 26.07 -12.14 12.45
C PRO A 19 26.39 -13.60 12.68
N SER A 20 25.61 -14.25 13.52
CA SER A 20 25.62 -15.71 13.63
C SER A 20 25.64 -16.25 12.21
N LEU A 21 26.82 -16.73 11.82
CA LEU A 21 27.11 -17.51 10.62
C LEU A 21 26.40 -18.85 10.78
N LEU A 22 25.08 -18.80 10.90
CA LEU A 22 24.25 -19.81 10.28
C LEU A 22 24.49 -19.57 8.80
N ALA A 23 25.06 -20.57 8.12
CA ALA A 23 25.05 -20.62 6.68
C ALA A 23 23.62 -20.28 6.24
N GLN A 24 23.44 -19.06 5.71
CA GLN A 24 22.17 -18.55 5.27
C GLN A 24 21.86 -19.37 4.02
N VAL A 25 21.23 -20.53 4.21
CA VAL A 25 20.61 -21.25 3.11
C VAL A 25 19.70 -20.23 2.44
N SER A 26 20.01 -19.91 1.19
CA SER A 26 19.36 -18.82 0.47
C SER A 26 17.86 -19.08 0.46
N ILE A 27 17.06 -18.07 0.81
CA ILE A 27 15.66 -18.08 0.39
C ILE A 27 15.72 -18.08 -1.14
N ASP A 28 15.17 -19.10 -1.79
CA ASP A 28 15.13 -19.09 -3.25
C ASP A 28 14.06 -18.12 -3.74
N ALA A 29 14.18 -17.72 -5.01
CA ALA A 29 13.17 -16.91 -5.68
C ALA A 29 11.86 -17.67 -5.96
N THR A 30 11.85 -19.01 -5.84
CA THR A 30 10.69 -19.86 -6.17
C THR A 30 10.45 -20.96 -5.15
N PRO A 31 9.19 -21.43 -5.00
CA PRO A 31 8.84 -22.50 -4.07
C PRO A 31 9.60 -23.80 -4.38
N ARG A 32 9.93 -24.54 -3.32
CA ARG A 32 10.54 -25.86 -3.43
C ARG A 32 9.85 -26.86 -2.53
N ARG A 33 9.65 -28.07 -3.05
CA ARG A 33 8.98 -29.15 -2.29
C ARG A 33 9.95 -30.07 -1.55
N ASN A 34 11.23 -30.06 -1.94
CA ASN A 34 12.25 -31.02 -1.48
C ASN A 34 13.50 -30.29 -1.01
N PHE A 35 14.38 -31.01 -0.30
CA PHE A 35 15.71 -30.51 0.03
C PHE A 35 16.60 -30.58 -1.20
N THR A 36 17.46 -29.59 -1.39
CA THR A 36 18.44 -29.60 -2.48
C THR A 36 19.84 -29.65 -1.90
N VAL A 37 20.64 -30.63 -2.34
CA VAL A 37 22.03 -30.81 -1.91
C VAL A 37 22.96 -30.81 -3.12
N GLN A 38 24.19 -30.35 -2.92
CA GLN A 38 25.29 -30.54 -3.84
C GLN A 38 26.35 -31.41 -3.16
N CYS A 39 26.79 -32.46 -3.84
CA CYS A 39 27.86 -33.32 -3.35
C CYS A 39 29.18 -32.97 -4.03
N ASP A 40 30.29 -33.03 -3.31
CA ASP A 40 31.61 -32.79 -3.88
C ASP A 40 31.88 -33.70 -5.07
N GLY A 41 32.38 -33.09 -6.16
CA GLY A 41 32.66 -33.78 -7.42
C GLY A 41 31.43 -34.12 -8.27
N ALA A 42 30.20 -33.80 -7.81
CA ALA A 42 29.01 -33.89 -8.65
C ALA A 42 28.84 -32.61 -9.49
N SER A 43 28.53 -32.75 -10.79
CA SER A 43 28.35 -31.61 -11.70
C SER A 43 27.01 -30.88 -11.53
N ARG A 44 26.11 -31.38 -10.67
CA ARG A 44 24.74 -30.88 -10.52
C ARG A 44 24.24 -30.98 -9.09
N GLU A 45 23.22 -30.18 -8.80
CA GLU A 45 22.41 -30.27 -7.60
C GLU A 45 21.43 -31.45 -7.64
N TRP A 46 21.07 -31.95 -6.48
CA TRP A 46 20.19 -33.09 -6.29
C TRP A 46 19.01 -32.70 -5.41
N ASP A 47 17.79 -32.93 -5.89
CA ASP A 47 16.61 -32.87 -5.04
C ASP A 47 16.46 -34.20 -4.33
N VAL A 48 16.42 -34.15 -3.01
CA VAL A 48 16.53 -35.33 -2.17
C VAL A 48 15.47 -35.34 -1.06
N ARG A 49 15.16 -36.56 -0.62
CA ARG A 49 14.51 -36.79 0.67
C ARG A 49 15.53 -37.44 1.61
N PRO A 50 16.03 -36.72 2.61
CA PRO A 50 16.99 -37.26 3.56
C PRO A 50 16.40 -38.45 4.33
N ILE A 51 17.23 -39.45 4.61
CA ILE A 51 16.82 -40.66 5.34
C ILE A 51 17.45 -40.68 6.72
N ARG A 52 18.78 -40.55 6.81
CA ARG A 52 19.48 -40.59 8.09
C ARG A 52 20.93 -40.17 7.93
N ILE A 53 21.56 -39.87 9.05
CA ILE A 53 23.00 -39.73 9.15
C ILE A 53 23.53 -40.78 10.09
N THR A 54 24.57 -41.48 9.67
CA THR A 54 25.24 -42.47 10.51
C THR A 54 26.64 -42.03 10.89
N ASP A 55 27.11 -42.49 12.05
CA ASP A 55 28.52 -42.44 12.43
C ASP A 55 29.37 -43.42 11.58
N LYS A 56 30.68 -43.46 11.82
CA LYS A 56 31.61 -44.41 11.18
C LYS A 56 31.28 -45.89 11.40
N ASN A 57 30.49 -46.21 12.43
CA ASN A 57 30.08 -47.57 12.76
C ASN A 57 28.72 -47.93 12.14
N GLY A 58 28.11 -47.02 11.36
CA GLY A 58 26.80 -47.22 10.75
C GLY A 58 25.62 -46.99 11.70
N ARG A 59 25.84 -46.46 12.90
CA ARG A 59 24.77 -46.12 13.86
C ARG A 59 24.21 -44.74 13.55
N THR A 60 22.88 -44.62 13.52
CA THR A 60 22.21 -43.33 13.31
C THR A 60 22.55 -42.35 14.44
N ILE A 61 23.01 -41.16 14.08
CA ILE A 61 23.29 -40.08 15.03
C ILE A 61 21.96 -39.61 15.63
N THR A 62 21.94 -39.38 16.94
CA THR A 62 20.73 -38.94 17.66
C THR A 62 20.16 -37.66 17.07
N GLY A 63 18.88 -37.68 16.70
CA GLY A 63 18.17 -36.57 16.06
C GLY A 63 18.65 -36.27 14.64
N ALA A 64 19.09 -37.29 13.91
CA ALA A 64 19.40 -37.26 12.48
C ALA A 64 18.83 -38.52 11.79
N SER A 65 17.59 -38.86 12.14
CA SER A 65 16.79 -39.93 11.54
C SER A 65 15.80 -39.37 10.51
N GLU A 66 15.09 -40.24 9.80
CA GLU A 66 14.17 -39.82 8.73
C GLU A 66 13.05 -38.93 9.27
N GLY A 67 12.60 -39.20 10.50
CA GLY A 67 11.60 -38.38 11.18
C GLY A 67 12.09 -36.96 11.48
N ASP A 68 13.38 -36.78 11.78
CA ASP A 68 13.97 -35.48 12.07
C ASP A 68 14.13 -34.61 10.81
N PHE A 69 14.29 -35.25 9.65
CA PHE A 69 14.38 -34.56 8.36
C PHE A 69 13.03 -34.27 7.72
N ARG A 70 11.95 -34.88 8.20
CA ARG A 70 10.62 -34.64 7.65
C ARG A 70 10.16 -33.25 8.08
N PRO A 71 9.93 -32.31 7.13
CA PRO A 71 9.43 -31.00 7.50
C PRO A 71 8.05 -31.15 8.12
N ASP A 72 7.77 -30.31 9.12
CA ASP A 72 6.40 -30.10 9.55
C ASP A 72 5.66 -29.34 8.43
N ILE A 73 4.45 -29.76 8.08
CA ILE A 73 3.75 -29.21 6.92
C ILE A 73 2.44 -28.62 7.41
N GLU A 74 2.39 -27.29 7.44
CA GLU A 74 1.15 -26.57 7.61
C GLU A 74 0.38 -26.61 6.29
N ARG A 75 -0.94 -26.86 6.36
CA ARG A 75 -1.80 -26.95 5.18
C ARG A 75 -2.97 -25.99 5.31
N TRP A 76 -3.46 -25.54 4.16
CA TRP A 76 -4.71 -24.79 4.09
C TRP A 76 -5.88 -25.67 4.49
N ASP A 77 -6.69 -25.23 5.46
CA ASP A 77 -7.86 -25.99 5.93
C ASP A 77 -8.84 -26.33 4.79
N ARG A 78 -9.01 -25.40 3.84
CA ARG A 78 -9.99 -25.52 2.75
C ARG A 78 -9.56 -26.49 1.65
N THR A 79 -8.30 -26.44 1.23
CA THR A 79 -7.81 -27.16 0.03
C THR A 79 -6.87 -28.31 0.37
N GLY A 80 -6.32 -28.34 1.58
CA GLY A 80 -5.28 -29.27 1.98
C GLY A 80 -3.93 -29.03 1.28
N LEU A 81 -3.80 -27.98 0.45
CA LEU A 81 -2.54 -27.59 -0.17
C LEU A 81 -1.55 -27.11 0.89
N VAL A 82 -0.25 -27.21 0.61
CA VAL A 82 0.79 -26.81 1.57
C VAL A 82 0.78 -25.28 1.71
N ARG A 83 0.74 -24.80 2.96
CA ARG A 83 0.83 -23.40 3.33
C ARG A 83 2.26 -23.02 3.72
N ARG A 84 2.92 -23.81 4.59
CA ARG A 84 4.30 -23.57 5.06
C ARG A 84 5.05 -24.87 5.28
N TYR A 85 6.37 -24.80 5.18
CA TYR A 85 7.27 -25.87 5.58
C TYR A 85 8.04 -25.51 6.86
N GLY A 86 7.69 -26.14 7.98
CA GLY A 86 8.47 -26.10 9.22
C GLY A 86 9.74 -26.92 9.09
N THR A 87 10.89 -26.26 8.91
CA THR A 87 12.18 -26.90 8.61
C THR A 87 13.17 -26.89 9.78
N GLU A 88 12.74 -26.48 10.98
CA GLU A 88 13.62 -26.31 12.15
C GLU A 88 14.29 -27.62 12.60
N LEU A 89 13.53 -28.72 12.70
CA LEU A 89 14.10 -30.02 13.07
C LEU A 89 15.13 -30.50 12.04
N ALA A 90 14.84 -30.29 10.76
CA ALA A 90 15.75 -30.64 9.69
C ALA A 90 17.02 -29.77 9.73
N ARG A 91 16.89 -28.45 9.98
CA ARG A 91 18.02 -27.54 10.19
C ARG A 91 18.91 -28.03 11.32
N ASN A 92 18.33 -28.31 12.49
CA ASN A 92 19.06 -28.84 13.65
C ASN A 92 19.73 -30.20 13.35
N ALA A 93 19.13 -31.03 12.50
CA ALA A 93 19.73 -32.29 12.07
C ALA A 93 20.91 -32.08 11.10
N PHE A 94 20.82 -31.10 10.19
CA PHE A 94 21.90 -30.73 9.26
C PHE A 94 23.07 -30.03 9.96
N GLU A 95 22.81 -29.16 10.92
CA GLU A 95 23.83 -28.47 11.74
C GLU A 95 24.77 -29.43 12.49
N LYS A 96 24.32 -30.64 12.78
CA LYS A 96 25.13 -31.66 13.45
C LYS A 96 26.35 -32.10 12.64
N PHE A 97 26.44 -31.74 11.36
CA PHE A 97 27.61 -32.09 10.55
C PHE A 97 28.03 -31.00 9.54
N THR A 98 27.31 -29.89 9.40
CA THR A 98 27.80 -28.76 8.61
C THR A 98 28.83 -27.94 9.40
N HIS A 99 30.01 -27.73 8.79
CA HIS A 99 31.07 -26.78 9.12
C HIS A 99 31.91 -26.87 10.41
N THR A 100 31.64 -27.71 11.42
CA THR A 100 32.61 -27.88 12.55
C THR A 100 32.44 -29.12 13.43
N SER A 101 31.35 -29.88 13.28
CA SER A 101 30.92 -30.89 14.28
C SER A 101 30.80 -32.32 13.74
N ALA A 102 31.05 -32.53 12.44
CA ALA A 102 30.83 -33.82 11.80
C ALA A 102 31.74 -34.91 12.39
N PRO A 103 31.18 -36.02 12.92
CA PRO A 103 31.98 -37.16 13.31
C PRO A 103 32.75 -37.70 12.10
N GLU A 104 34.05 -37.93 12.27
CA GLU A 104 34.88 -38.51 11.22
C GLU A 104 34.27 -39.83 10.70
N GLY A 105 34.13 -39.94 9.37
CA GLY A 105 33.52 -41.10 8.71
C GLY A 105 31.99 -41.13 8.69
N ALA A 106 31.31 -40.04 9.07
CA ALA A 106 29.86 -39.95 8.99
C ALA A 106 29.34 -40.03 7.54
N ARG A 107 28.16 -40.65 7.36
CA ARG A 107 27.52 -40.84 6.05
C ARG A 107 26.10 -40.30 6.07
N PHE A 108 25.74 -39.54 5.05
CA PHE A 108 24.39 -39.04 4.84
C PHE A 108 23.69 -39.90 3.79
N TYR A 109 22.56 -40.49 4.18
CA TYR A 109 21.74 -41.35 3.32
C TYR A 109 20.49 -40.59 2.86
N PHE A 110 20.12 -40.74 1.60
CA PHE A 110 18.97 -40.03 1.01
C PHE A 110 18.35 -40.79 -0.16
N TYR A 111 17.07 -40.51 -0.40
CA TYR A 111 16.40 -40.84 -1.66
C TYR A 111 16.62 -39.71 -2.67
N ALA A 112 17.00 -40.06 -3.90
CA ALA A 112 17.09 -39.10 -4.99
C ALA A 112 15.73 -38.94 -5.70
N LEU A 113 15.22 -37.72 -5.75
CA LEU A 113 13.97 -37.36 -6.41
C LEU A 113 14.22 -36.74 -7.79
N ASN A 114 15.25 -35.91 -7.89
CA ASN A 114 15.73 -35.29 -9.11
C ASN A 114 17.27 -35.41 -9.16
N PRO A 115 17.88 -35.83 -10.28
CA PRO A 115 17.27 -36.28 -11.54
C PRO A 115 16.38 -37.53 -11.40
N ARG A 116 15.29 -37.60 -12.19
CA ARG A 116 14.34 -38.75 -12.20
C ARG A 116 15.01 -40.11 -12.46
N GLN A 117 16.18 -40.10 -13.10
CA GLN A 117 17.06 -41.26 -13.28
C GLN A 117 18.46 -40.91 -12.76
N PRO A 118 18.67 -40.99 -11.44
CA PRO A 118 19.92 -40.58 -10.84
C PRO A 118 21.03 -41.60 -11.09
N ARG A 119 22.23 -41.09 -11.41
CA ARG A 119 23.45 -41.89 -11.52
C ARG A 119 24.43 -41.38 -10.46
N ALA A 120 25.10 -42.31 -9.79
CA ALA A 120 26.17 -41.98 -8.84
C ALA A 120 27.22 -41.11 -9.54
N GLU A 121 27.57 -39.99 -8.93
CA GLU A 121 28.45 -38.96 -9.50
C GLU A 121 29.20 -38.26 -8.36
N GLY A 122 30.49 -37.97 -8.56
CA GLY A 122 31.34 -37.45 -7.49
C GLY A 122 31.41 -38.38 -6.29
N ASN A 123 31.26 -37.82 -5.09
CA ASN A 123 31.24 -38.57 -3.83
C ASN A 123 29.89 -39.25 -3.51
N VAL A 124 28.93 -39.25 -4.44
CA VAL A 124 27.65 -39.96 -4.29
C VAL A 124 27.83 -41.44 -4.64
N ASN A 125 27.44 -42.31 -3.72
CA ASN A 125 27.53 -43.77 -3.86
C ASN A 125 26.14 -44.40 -3.82
N LEU A 126 25.91 -45.40 -4.67
CA LEU A 126 24.66 -46.16 -4.67
C LEU A 126 24.66 -47.15 -3.49
N TYR A 127 23.59 -47.11 -2.67
CA TYR A 127 23.38 -48.06 -1.59
C TYR A 127 22.40 -49.16 -1.98
N ASP A 128 21.24 -48.75 -2.52
CA ASP A 128 20.17 -49.65 -2.94
C ASP A 128 19.56 -49.12 -4.24
N GLU A 129 19.76 -49.86 -5.34
CA GLU A 129 19.24 -49.49 -6.66
C GLU A 129 17.71 -49.56 -6.75
N ARG A 130 17.11 -50.56 -6.11
CA ARG A 130 15.67 -50.79 -6.16
C ARG A 130 14.91 -49.69 -5.43
N LEU A 131 15.44 -49.25 -4.29
CA LEU A 131 14.87 -48.18 -3.49
C LEU A 131 15.44 -46.80 -3.84
N ARG A 132 16.39 -46.72 -4.78
CA ARG A 132 17.09 -45.48 -5.18
C ARG A 132 17.69 -44.74 -3.99
N ILE A 133 18.30 -45.50 -3.08
CA ILE A 133 18.98 -44.96 -1.91
C ILE A 133 20.44 -44.73 -2.27
N TYR A 134 20.90 -43.53 -1.98
CA TYR A 134 22.28 -43.12 -2.15
C TYR A 134 22.85 -42.72 -0.80
N TRP A 135 24.18 -42.72 -0.72
CA TRP A 135 24.90 -42.15 0.39
C TRP A 135 26.10 -41.35 -0.10
N SER A 136 26.45 -40.31 0.64
CA SER A 136 27.70 -39.57 0.44
C SER A 136 28.36 -39.35 1.80
N PRO A 137 29.70 -39.26 1.87
CA PRO A 137 30.38 -38.77 3.08
C PRO A 137 29.73 -37.46 3.52
N ALA A 138 29.36 -37.36 4.79
CA ALA A 138 28.65 -36.19 5.31
C ALA A 138 29.45 -34.89 5.12
N SER A 139 30.78 -35.00 5.19
CA SER A 139 31.73 -33.89 4.93
C SER A 139 31.77 -33.42 3.47
N ALA A 140 31.24 -34.21 2.54
CA ALA A 140 31.24 -33.94 1.11
C ALA A 140 29.86 -33.44 0.61
N ILE A 141 28.98 -33.04 1.54
CA ILE A 141 27.65 -32.53 1.22
C ILE A 141 27.55 -31.07 1.60
N GLU A 142 27.12 -30.26 0.64
CA GLU A 142 26.66 -28.91 0.84
C GLU A 142 25.14 -28.87 0.70
N LEU A 143 24.45 -28.38 1.74
CA LEU A 143 23.01 -28.15 1.67
C LEU A 143 22.74 -26.82 0.97
N LYS A 144 22.03 -26.86 -0.15
CA LYS A 144 21.74 -25.69 -1.01
C LYS A 144 20.40 -25.04 -0.71
N ALA A 145 19.36 -25.83 -0.45
CA ALA A 145 18.02 -25.31 -0.20
C ALA A 145 17.19 -26.23 0.71
N TYR A 146 16.27 -25.61 1.44
CA TYR A 146 15.20 -26.27 2.19
C TYR A 146 13.88 -26.23 1.39
N PRO A 147 12.93 -27.15 1.64
CA PRO A 147 11.55 -26.96 1.19
C PRO A 147 10.99 -25.62 1.70
N GLN A 148 10.29 -24.88 0.84
CA GLN A 148 9.69 -23.59 1.15
C GLN A 148 8.47 -23.33 0.24
N SER A 149 7.43 -22.73 0.79
CA SER A 149 6.26 -22.25 0.04
C SER A 149 6.44 -20.79 -0.38
N TRP A 150 5.50 -20.25 -1.16
CA TRP A 150 5.44 -18.81 -1.41
C TRP A 150 5.35 -17.98 -0.13
N VAL A 151 4.58 -18.46 0.85
CA VAL A 151 4.45 -17.83 2.17
C VAL A 151 5.81 -17.75 2.86
N ASP A 152 6.57 -18.85 2.87
CA ASP A 152 7.90 -18.87 3.47
C ASP A 152 8.84 -17.85 2.78
N ILE A 153 8.74 -17.70 1.45
CA ILE A 153 9.58 -16.82 0.64
C ILE A 153 9.29 -15.34 0.91
N TYR A 154 8.04 -14.88 0.67
CA TYR A 154 7.75 -13.45 0.77
C TYR A 154 7.81 -12.96 2.22
N GLU A 155 7.42 -13.79 3.19
CA GLU A 155 7.51 -13.40 4.59
C GLU A 155 8.96 -13.22 4.98
N ALA A 156 9.81 -14.19 4.68
CA ALA A 156 11.21 -14.12 5.05
C ALA A 156 11.99 -13.05 4.26
N TYR A 157 11.57 -12.70 3.02
CA TYR A 157 12.10 -11.53 2.30
C TYR A 157 11.76 -10.23 3.02
N VAL A 158 10.48 -10.00 3.34
CA VAL A 158 10.01 -8.74 3.91
C VAL A 158 10.42 -8.58 5.37
N THR A 159 10.37 -9.65 6.18
CA THR A 159 10.67 -9.59 7.62
C THR A 159 12.16 -9.41 7.92
N ARG A 160 13.04 -9.50 6.92
CA ARG A 160 14.47 -9.14 7.05
C ARG A 160 14.67 -7.62 7.16
N GLN A 161 13.69 -6.84 6.72
CA GLN A 161 13.75 -5.39 6.75
C GLN A 161 13.10 -4.85 8.03
N GLU A 162 13.59 -3.70 8.48
CA GLU A 162 13.06 -2.99 9.64
C GLU A 162 12.55 -1.60 9.28
N GLY A 163 11.69 -1.03 10.13
CA GLY A 163 11.15 0.32 9.94
C GLY A 163 10.40 0.47 8.62
N ASP A 164 10.56 1.64 7.97
CA ASP A 164 9.87 1.94 6.69
C ASP A 164 10.36 1.06 5.52
N ALA A 165 11.59 0.52 5.59
CA ALA A 165 12.12 -0.38 4.57
C ALA A 165 11.27 -1.66 4.44
N ARG A 166 10.58 -2.06 5.51
CA ARG A 166 9.65 -3.21 5.48
C ARG A 166 8.43 -2.97 4.60
N ARG A 167 7.87 -1.75 4.61
CA ARG A 167 6.78 -1.33 3.72
C ARG A 167 7.26 -1.27 2.27
N LEU A 168 8.44 -0.73 2.03
CA LEU A 168 9.01 -0.66 0.69
C LEU A 168 9.28 -2.06 0.13
N ALA A 169 9.80 -2.97 0.94
CA ALA A 169 10.11 -4.34 0.52
C ALA A 169 8.86 -5.13 0.13
N VAL A 170 7.73 -5.00 0.84
CA VAL A 170 6.51 -5.73 0.43
C VAL A 170 5.95 -5.20 -0.91
N LYS A 171 6.10 -3.90 -1.17
CA LYS A 171 5.71 -3.27 -2.46
C LYS A 171 6.65 -3.68 -3.59
N GLU A 172 7.96 -3.68 -3.32
CA GLU A 172 8.98 -4.12 -4.28
C GLU A 172 8.75 -5.58 -4.66
N TRP A 173 8.52 -6.44 -3.66
CA TRP A 173 8.23 -7.85 -3.89
C TRP A 173 6.95 -8.06 -4.70
N GLU A 174 5.86 -7.36 -4.37
CA GLU A 174 4.60 -7.40 -5.14
C GLU A 174 4.79 -6.94 -6.60
N ALA A 175 5.57 -5.89 -6.82
CA ALA A 175 5.83 -5.36 -8.15
C ALA A 175 6.68 -6.33 -9.00
N GLU A 176 7.68 -6.96 -8.39
CA GLU A 176 8.56 -7.93 -9.05
C GLU A 176 7.83 -9.25 -9.39
N HIS A 177 6.87 -9.66 -8.56
CA HIS A 177 6.17 -10.95 -8.68
C HIS A 177 4.69 -10.81 -9.06
N ARG A 178 4.30 -9.69 -9.69
CA ARG A 178 2.89 -9.39 -9.99
C ARG A 178 2.23 -10.45 -10.87
N ASP A 179 2.94 -10.91 -11.89
CA ASP A 179 2.52 -11.97 -12.81
C ASP A 179 2.21 -13.29 -12.08
N ILE A 180 3.05 -13.64 -11.10
CA ILE A 180 2.91 -14.82 -10.25
C ILE A 180 1.71 -14.66 -9.30
N ILE A 181 1.52 -13.47 -8.71
CA ILE A 181 0.41 -13.18 -7.79
C ILE A 181 -0.93 -13.22 -8.54
N GLU A 182 -1.01 -12.58 -9.70
CA GLU A 182 -2.21 -12.54 -10.52
C GLU A 182 -2.50 -13.91 -11.16
N ASN A 183 -1.45 -14.71 -11.35
CA ASN A 183 -1.47 -16.02 -11.99
C ASN A 183 -2.18 -15.94 -13.35
N VAL A 184 -1.71 -15.01 -14.18
CA VAL A 184 -2.30 -14.72 -15.51
C VAL A 184 -2.32 -15.96 -16.40
N ASP A 185 -1.26 -16.77 -16.29
CA ASP A 185 -1.04 -17.96 -17.11
C ASP A 185 -1.62 -19.26 -16.53
N GLN A 186 -2.30 -19.20 -15.37
CA GLN A 186 -2.90 -20.35 -14.67
C GLN A 186 -1.92 -21.52 -14.45
N THR A 187 -0.70 -21.22 -14.02
CA THR A 187 0.33 -22.23 -13.77
C THR A 187 0.27 -22.76 -12.34
N ASP A 188 0.71 -24.01 -12.16
CA ASP A 188 0.79 -24.68 -10.85
C ASP A 188 1.86 -24.08 -9.92
N ASP A 189 2.78 -23.30 -10.48
CA ASP A 189 3.89 -22.67 -9.74
C ASP A 189 3.57 -21.23 -9.29
N ALA A 190 2.45 -20.67 -9.74
CA ALA A 190 1.97 -19.34 -9.38
C ALA A 190 1.00 -19.36 -8.18
N PHE A 191 0.56 -18.19 -7.70
CA PHE A 191 -0.29 -18.11 -6.51
C PHE A 191 -1.66 -18.77 -6.74
N SER A 192 -1.99 -19.67 -5.81
CA SER A 192 -3.35 -20.14 -5.57
C SER A 192 -4.24 -19.00 -5.03
N PRO A 193 -5.58 -19.12 -5.12
CA PRO A 193 -6.49 -18.14 -4.53
C PRO A 193 -6.29 -17.93 -3.01
N GLU A 194 -5.94 -19.00 -2.29
CA GLU A 194 -5.56 -18.95 -0.87
C GLU A 194 -4.33 -18.09 -0.64
N GLU A 195 -3.27 -18.31 -1.43
CA GLU A 195 -2.02 -17.55 -1.31
C GLU A 195 -2.21 -16.08 -1.64
N ARG A 196 -3.07 -15.72 -2.61
CA ARG A 196 -3.42 -14.32 -2.88
C ARG A 196 -4.11 -13.66 -1.70
N ASN A 197 -5.06 -14.35 -1.08
CA ASN A 197 -5.77 -13.82 0.08
C ASN A 197 -4.84 -13.68 1.29
N GLU A 198 -3.96 -14.67 1.51
CA GLU A 198 -2.95 -14.61 2.57
C GLU A 198 -1.96 -13.48 2.33
N PHE A 199 -1.45 -13.34 1.10
CA PHE A 199 -0.55 -12.26 0.75
C PHE A 199 -1.21 -10.90 0.92
N ALA A 200 -2.48 -10.72 0.54
CA ALA A 200 -3.19 -9.47 0.78
C ALA A 200 -3.32 -9.14 2.29
N ARG A 201 -3.54 -10.15 3.13
CA ARG A 201 -3.55 -9.98 4.60
C ARG A 201 -2.15 -9.65 5.13
N PHE A 202 -1.14 -10.36 4.65
CA PHE A 202 0.25 -10.13 5.02
C PHE A 202 0.68 -8.72 4.63
N TYR A 203 0.38 -8.30 3.40
CA TYR A 203 0.62 -6.96 2.86
C TYR A 203 0.05 -5.91 3.80
N GLN A 204 -1.24 -5.96 4.09
CA GLN A 204 -1.89 -5.05 5.03
C GLN A 204 -1.20 -5.07 6.42
N ALA A 205 -0.87 -6.25 6.93
CA ALA A 205 -0.21 -6.40 8.23
C ALA A 205 1.17 -5.72 8.28
N GLN A 206 1.90 -5.62 7.15
CA GLN A 206 3.18 -4.91 7.14
C GLN A 206 2.99 -3.41 7.30
N PHE A 207 1.98 -2.83 6.64
CA PHE A 207 1.66 -1.41 6.79
C PHE A 207 1.19 -1.09 8.21
N VAL A 208 0.35 -1.96 8.79
CA VAL A 208 -0.05 -1.86 10.21
C VAL A 208 1.17 -1.95 11.14
N PHE A 209 2.10 -2.87 10.89
CA PHE A 209 3.32 -3.01 11.68
C PHE A 209 4.17 -1.73 11.64
N VAL A 210 4.37 -1.12 10.47
CA VAL A 210 5.15 0.12 10.36
C VAL A 210 4.39 1.29 11.00
N ARG A 211 3.06 1.37 10.83
CA ARG A 211 2.20 2.37 11.50
C ARG A 211 2.36 2.30 13.00
N ASP A 212 2.24 1.12 13.60
CA ASP A 212 2.26 0.95 15.05
C ASP A 212 3.63 1.30 15.66
N ARG A 213 4.72 1.14 14.89
CA ARG A 213 6.07 1.56 15.30
C ARG A 213 6.38 3.02 15.00
N ASN A 214 5.77 3.61 13.98
CA ASN A 214 5.97 4.99 13.55
C ASN A 214 4.62 5.69 13.36
N PRO A 215 3.85 5.92 14.43
CA PRO A 215 2.45 6.37 14.33
C PRO A 215 2.28 7.77 13.74
N LYS A 216 3.34 8.59 13.72
CA LYS A 216 3.33 9.94 13.13
C LYS A 216 3.72 9.97 11.64
N LEU A 217 4.07 8.83 11.05
CA LEU A 217 4.52 8.77 9.66
C LEU A 217 3.30 8.82 8.71
N ALA A 218 3.05 10.00 8.16
CA ALA A 218 1.83 10.31 7.39
C ALA A 218 1.62 9.40 6.17
N ASN A 219 2.67 9.18 5.36
CA ASN A 219 2.56 8.44 4.10
C ASN A 219 1.98 7.02 4.26
N ILE A 220 2.15 6.38 5.43
CA ILE A 220 1.58 5.05 5.71
C ILE A 220 0.06 5.10 5.72
N TYR A 221 -0.54 6.14 6.31
CA TYR A 221 -2.00 6.28 6.36
C TYR A 221 -2.58 6.55 4.98
N THR A 222 -1.92 7.37 4.16
CA THR A 222 -2.31 7.61 2.77
C THR A 222 -2.33 6.30 1.98
N GLU A 223 -1.26 5.50 2.10
CA GLU A 223 -1.16 4.24 1.35
C GLU A 223 -2.14 3.17 1.87
N LEU A 224 -2.33 3.06 3.18
CA LEU A 224 -3.27 2.12 3.78
C LEU A 224 -4.73 2.50 3.43
N ALA A 225 -5.05 3.79 3.44
CA ALA A 225 -6.36 4.28 3.02
C ALA A 225 -6.60 4.00 1.53
N GLN A 226 -5.60 4.20 0.67
CA GLN A 226 -5.71 3.84 -0.75
C GLN A 226 -5.92 2.32 -0.94
N PHE A 227 -5.19 1.48 -0.21
CA PHE A 227 -5.37 0.03 -0.22
C PHE A 227 -6.81 -0.39 0.13
N HIS A 228 -7.44 0.30 1.09
CA HIS A 228 -8.84 0.09 1.47
C HIS A 228 -9.82 0.62 0.42
N ARG A 229 -9.53 1.79 -0.16
CA ARG A 229 -10.30 2.42 -1.23
C ARG A 229 -10.37 1.53 -2.48
N ASP A 230 -9.24 0.97 -2.91
CA ASP A 230 -9.16 0.06 -4.07
C ASP A 230 -10.00 -1.22 -3.89
N ARG A 231 -10.28 -1.59 -2.64
CA ARG A 231 -11.10 -2.74 -2.26
C ARG A 231 -12.54 -2.35 -1.91
N ASN A 232 -12.94 -1.10 -2.16
CA ASN A 232 -14.24 -0.54 -1.82
C ASN A 232 -14.62 -0.70 -0.33
N ASN A 233 -13.63 -0.69 0.57
CA ASN A 233 -13.86 -0.78 2.01
C ASN A 233 -13.85 0.62 2.64
N LEU A 234 -15.01 1.28 2.61
CA LEU A 234 -15.17 2.65 3.12
C LEU A 234 -14.89 2.77 4.63
N ASP A 235 -15.34 1.82 5.43
CA ASP A 235 -15.17 1.87 6.88
C ASP A 235 -13.69 1.82 7.28
N ALA A 236 -12.91 0.95 6.62
CA ALA A 236 -11.48 0.84 6.87
C ALA A 236 -10.70 2.06 6.35
N GLU A 237 -11.10 2.61 5.19
CA GLU A 237 -10.54 3.86 4.65
C GLU A 237 -10.76 5.02 5.63
N LEU A 238 -11.99 5.25 6.08
CA LEU A 238 -12.33 6.30 7.04
C LEU A 238 -11.61 6.10 8.38
N SER A 239 -11.61 4.87 8.91
CA SER A 239 -10.91 4.55 10.16
C SER A 239 -9.41 4.86 10.05
N THR A 240 -8.79 4.61 8.90
CA THR A 240 -7.37 4.87 8.68
C THR A 240 -7.05 6.37 8.79
N TYR A 241 -7.84 7.25 8.17
CA TYR A 241 -7.63 8.70 8.29
C TYR A 241 -7.92 9.22 9.70
N LEU A 242 -8.96 8.71 10.37
CA LEU A 242 -9.25 9.07 11.76
C LEU A 242 -8.13 8.62 12.72
N ASP A 243 -7.55 7.44 12.49
CA ASP A 243 -6.41 6.96 13.25
C ASP A 243 -5.17 7.84 13.02
N ALA A 244 -4.93 8.34 11.81
CA ALA A 244 -3.87 9.30 11.51
C ALA A 244 -4.00 10.59 12.34
N LEU A 245 -5.22 11.13 12.42
CA LEU A 245 -5.51 12.32 13.22
C LEU A 245 -5.32 12.06 14.72
N ARG A 246 -5.75 10.90 15.22
CA ARG A 246 -5.55 10.48 16.62
C ARG A 246 -4.09 10.25 16.98
N ALA A 247 -3.31 9.72 16.05
CA ALA A 247 -1.89 9.46 16.22
C ALA A 247 -1.06 10.75 16.30
N GLY A 248 -1.65 11.90 15.98
CA GLY A 248 -0.99 13.19 16.06
C GLY A 248 0.02 13.38 14.92
N VAL A 249 -0.35 13.01 13.69
CA VAL A 249 0.33 13.52 12.49
C VAL A 249 0.21 15.05 12.51
N GLU A 250 1.30 15.76 12.19
CA GLU A 250 1.43 17.21 12.32
C GLU A 250 1.57 17.90 10.96
N GLY A 251 1.40 19.23 10.93
CA GLY A 251 1.59 20.05 9.74
C GLY A 251 0.55 19.82 8.64
N SER A 252 0.97 20.01 7.39
CA SER A 252 0.12 19.93 6.19
C SER A 252 -0.56 18.58 6.01
N ASP A 253 0.08 17.49 6.44
CA ASP A 253 -0.50 16.14 6.33
C ASP A 253 -1.73 15.96 7.22
N ARG A 254 -1.73 16.59 8.40
CA ARG A 254 -2.89 16.57 9.30
C ARG A 254 -4.10 17.22 8.65
N GLU A 255 -3.89 18.37 8.00
CA GLU A 255 -4.93 19.13 7.32
C GLU A 255 -5.47 18.36 6.11
N ALA A 256 -4.58 17.74 5.32
CA ALA A 256 -4.96 16.87 4.22
C ALA A 256 -5.80 15.67 4.69
N PHE A 257 -5.44 15.03 5.81
CA PHE A 257 -6.24 13.95 6.38
C PHE A 257 -7.60 14.42 6.90
N ALA A 258 -7.65 15.61 7.52
CA ALA A 258 -8.92 16.18 7.95
C ALA A 258 -9.82 16.52 6.75
N LEU A 259 -9.25 17.01 5.64
CA LEU A 259 -9.97 17.20 4.38
C LEU A 259 -10.52 15.88 3.83
N GLU A 260 -9.73 14.80 3.79
CA GLU A 260 -10.19 13.48 3.32
C GLU A 260 -11.36 12.96 4.17
N VAL A 261 -11.28 13.08 5.50
CA VAL A 261 -12.38 12.72 6.41
C VAL A 261 -13.63 13.57 6.09
N GLY A 262 -13.46 14.88 5.92
CA GLY A 262 -14.54 15.79 5.54
C GLY A 262 -15.19 15.41 4.20
N ARG A 263 -14.38 15.09 3.17
CA ARG A 263 -14.86 14.62 1.85
C ARG A 263 -15.69 13.34 1.98
N ILE A 264 -15.22 12.37 2.77
CA ILE A 264 -15.96 11.11 3.02
C ILE A 264 -17.32 11.41 3.66
N PHE A 265 -17.34 12.23 4.72
CA PHE A 265 -18.59 12.57 5.39
C PHE A 265 -19.57 13.30 4.48
N VAL A 266 -19.11 14.28 3.69
CA VAL A 266 -19.99 15.04 2.80
C VAL A 266 -20.49 14.20 1.62
N TYR A 267 -19.58 13.57 0.87
CA TYR A 267 -19.92 12.99 -0.43
C TYR A 267 -20.36 11.53 -0.36
N ARG A 268 -19.86 10.75 0.61
CA ARG A 268 -20.09 9.31 0.66
C ARG A 268 -21.07 8.91 1.76
N LEU A 269 -21.14 9.67 2.85
CA LEU A 269 -22.02 9.39 3.97
C LEU A 269 -23.19 10.37 4.12
N ASN A 270 -23.12 11.54 3.46
CA ASN A 270 -24.12 12.62 3.57
C ASN A 270 -24.34 13.08 5.03
N LEU A 271 -23.25 13.12 5.80
CA LEU A 271 -23.20 13.48 7.23
C LEU A 271 -22.56 14.87 7.38
N HIS A 272 -23.33 15.91 7.07
CA HIS A 272 -22.82 17.28 6.99
C HIS A 272 -22.40 17.88 8.35
N GLY A 273 -23.10 17.54 9.43
CA GLY A 273 -22.77 18.03 10.77
C GLY A 273 -21.44 17.46 11.27
N GLU A 274 -21.21 16.18 11.01
CA GLU A 274 -20.02 15.43 11.39
C GLU A 274 -18.79 15.86 10.58
N ALA A 275 -18.98 16.35 9.35
CA ALA A 275 -17.89 16.83 8.50
C ALA A 275 -17.25 18.13 9.01
N ILE A 276 -18.04 19.04 9.58
CA ILE A 276 -17.63 20.40 9.97
C ILE A 276 -16.32 20.45 10.79
N PRO A 277 -16.17 19.75 11.93
CA PRO A 277 -14.96 19.86 12.74
C PRO A 277 -13.68 19.38 12.05
N PHE A 278 -13.80 18.54 11.01
CA PHE A 278 -12.65 18.11 10.21
C PHE A 278 -12.33 19.12 9.12
N LEU A 279 -13.35 19.67 8.46
CA LEU A 279 -13.15 20.71 7.46
C LEU A 279 -12.61 22.02 8.09
N GLU A 280 -13.01 22.34 9.33
CA GLU A 280 -12.42 23.45 10.11
C GLU A 280 -10.94 23.25 10.43
N GLN A 281 -10.47 21.99 10.54
CA GLN A 281 -9.05 21.69 10.68
C GLN A 281 -8.27 21.78 9.37
N ALA A 282 -8.95 21.86 8.22
CA ALA A 282 -8.36 21.85 6.90
C ALA A 282 -8.54 23.18 6.14
N ARG A 283 -8.78 24.30 6.84
CA ARG A 283 -9.14 25.60 6.22
C ARG A 283 -8.12 26.17 5.25
N ASN A 284 -6.87 25.73 5.31
CA ASN A 284 -5.83 26.09 4.33
C ASN A 284 -6.12 25.51 2.93
N HIS A 285 -6.95 24.46 2.85
CA HIS A 285 -7.49 23.96 1.59
C HIS A 285 -8.77 24.71 1.24
N THR A 286 -8.80 25.35 0.07
CA THR A 286 -9.97 26.10 -0.40
C THR A 286 -11.19 25.20 -0.61
N GLU A 287 -10.98 23.93 -0.95
CA GLU A 287 -12.04 22.93 -0.99
C GLU A 287 -12.69 22.72 0.39
N ALA A 288 -11.94 22.80 1.49
CA ALA A 288 -12.51 22.67 2.82
C ALA A 288 -13.48 23.82 3.12
N LEU A 289 -13.13 25.06 2.76
CA LEU A 289 -14.01 26.22 2.90
C LEU A 289 -15.27 26.09 2.04
N TYR A 290 -15.13 25.61 0.80
CA TYR A 290 -16.27 25.32 -0.07
C TYR A 290 -17.18 24.24 0.54
N LEU A 291 -16.61 23.18 1.09
CA LEU A 291 -17.35 22.10 1.74
C LEU A 291 -18.01 22.56 3.05
N LEU A 292 -17.37 23.44 3.83
CA LEU A 292 -17.97 24.04 5.02
C LEU A 292 -19.21 24.84 4.64
N ALA A 293 -19.11 25.71 3.64
CA ALA A 293 -20.26 26.44 3.13
C ALA A 293 -21.41 25.50 2.71
N ARG A 294 -21.09 24.43 1.99
CA ARG A 294 -22.05 23.40 1.59
C ARG A 294 -22.71 22.73 2.80
N CYS A 295 -21.92 22.30 3.79
CA CYS A 295 -22.46 21.67 5.00
C CYS A 295 -23.43 22.60 5.73
N GLN A 296 -23.06 23.88 5.88
CA GLN A 296 -23.93 24.87 6.52
C GLN A 296 -25.22 25.11 5.72
N LEU A 297 -25.15 25.08 4.39
CA LEU A 297 -26.31 25.23 3.52
C LEU A 297 -27.27 24.03 3.63
N GLU A 298 -26.75 22.80 3.69
CA GLU A 298 -27.55 21.58 3.87
C GLU A 298 -28.16 21.50 5.29
N LEU A 299 -27.50 22.09 6.28
CA LEU A 299 -28.02 22.26 7.64
C LEU A 299 -28.92 23.49 7.81
N GLU A 300 -29.27 24.20 6.73
CA GLU A 300 -30.09 25.42 6.71
C GLU A 300 -29.52 26.61 7.53
N ASN A 301 -28.24 26.56 7.88
CA ASN A 301 -27.51 27.63 8.53
C ASN A 301 -27.03 28.69 7.52
N TYR A 302 -27.98 29.35 6.87
CA TYR A 302 -27.74 30.24 5.72
C TYR A 302 -26.81 31.42 6.01
N SER A 303 -26.83 31.97 7.23
CA SER A 303 -25.91 33.05 7.62
C SER A 303 -24.46 32.56 7.66
N GLN A 304 -24.23 31.37 8.21
CA GLN A 304 -22.90 30.77 8.28
C GLN A 304 -22.43 30.36 6.88
N ALA A 305 -23.30 29.73 6.07
CA ALA A 305 -22.98 29.40 4.69
C ALA A 305 -22.51 30.61 3.89
N ARG A 306 -23.21 31.76 4.02
CA ARG A 306 -22.80 33.02 3.39
C ARG A 306 -21.44 33.51 3.91
N SER A 307 -21.19 33.39 5.21
CA SER A 307 -19.91 33.78 5.82
C SER A 307 -18.75 32.98 5.25
N GLU A 308 -18.86 31.64 5.25
CA GLU A 308 -17.81 30.74 4.73
C GLU A 308 -17.54 31.00 3.24
N LEU A 309 -18.59 31.25 2.43
CA LEU A 309 -18.42 31.57 1.00
C LEU A 309 -17.70 32.90 0.77
N ASN A 310 -18.02 33.93 1.55
CA ASN A 310 -17.32 35.21 1.46
C ASN A 310 -15.86 35.08 1.89
N GLU A 311 -15.59 34.26 2.92
CA GLU A 311 -14.22 33.97 3.33
C GLU A 311 -13.45 33.27 2.23
N LEU A 312 -14.01 32.23 1.60
CA LEU A 312 -13.41 31.56 0.45
C LEU A 312 -13.09 32.55 -0.68
N ILE A 313 -14.02 33.44 -1.03
CA ILE A 313 -13.78 34.45 -2.08
C ILE A 313 -12.64 35.41 -1.69
N ASN A 314 -12.59 35.83 -0.42
CA ASN A 314 -11.51 36.69 0.07
C ASN A 314 -10.16 35.98 0.01
N VAL A 315 -10.10 34.69 0.38
CA VAL A 315 -8.89 33.86 0.27
C VAL A 315 -8.45 33.70 -1.17
N LEU A 316 -9.38 33.56 -2.13
CA LEU A 316 -9.06 33.38 -3.54
C LEU A 316 -8.66 34.66 -4.28
N THR A 317 -9.08 35.83 -3.79
CA THR A 317 -8.88 37.13 -4.49
C THR A 317 -7.42 37.46 -4.81
N PRO A 318 -6.44 37.24 -3.90
CA PRO A 318 -5.03 37.47 -4.20
C PRO A 318 -4.47 36.56 -5.31
N PHE A 319 -5.14 35.45 -5.60
CA PHE A 319 -4.60 34.38 -6.44
C PHE A 319 -5.22 34.27 -7.83
N ILE A 320 -6.06 35.24 -8.23
CA ILE A 320 -6.74 35.23 -9.54
C ILE A 320 -5.74 35.20 -10.70
N ASP A 321 -4.69 36.03 -10.62
CA ASP A 321 -3.68 36.18 -11.67
C ASP A 321 -2.30 35.62 -11.28
N THR A 322 -2.16 35.14 -10.03
CA THR A 322 -0.90 34.67 -9.45
C THR A 322 -1.14 33.42 -8.61
N PRO A 323 -0.48 32.28 -8.89
CA PRO A 323 -0.64 31.09 -8.09
C PRO A 323 -0.08 31.30 -6.67
N PRO A 324 -0.65 30.64 -5.65
CA PRO A 324 -0.13 30.71 -4.29
C PRO A 324 1.28 30.10 -4.21
N THR A 325 2.08 30.69 -3.34
CA THR A 325 3.42 30.24 -2.97
C THR A 325 3.35 29.39 -1.69
N VAL A 326 4.48 28.76 -1.32
CA VAL A 326 4.58 27.96 -0.08
C VAL A 326 4.33 28.83 1.17
N GLU A 327 4.66 30.13 1.12
CA GLU A 327 4.48 31.06 2.24
C GLU A 327 3.01 31.45 2.45
N ASP A 328 2.18 31.35 1.40
CA ASP A 328 0.76 31.71 1.48
C ASP A 328 -0.07 30.70 2.29
N ASN A 329 0.44 29.47 2.46
CA ASN A 329 -0.22 28.39 3.18
C ASN A 329 -1.67 28.14 2.70
N VAL A 330 -1.89 28.25 1.38
CA VAL A 330 -3.18 28.00 0.71
C VAL A 330 -2.99 26.91 -0.33
N VAL A 331 -3.88 25.91 -0.31
CA VAL A 331 -3.89 24.80 -1.26
C VAL A 331 -5.15 24.86 -2.12
N LEU A 332 -4.96 25.11 -3.42
CA LEU A 332 -6.03 25.10 -4.42
C LEU A 332 -6.33 23.67 -4.89
N GLN A 333 -7.60 23.39 -5.19
CA GLN A 333 -8.07 22.18 -5.86
C GLN A 333 -7.89 22.29 -7.38
N THR A 334 -8.18 23.45 -7.96
CA THR A 334 -7.98 23.75 -9.39
C THR A 334 -7.29 25.11 -9.57
N THR A 335 -7.94 26.08 -10.20
CA THR A 335 -7.45 27.46 -10.32
C THR A 335 -8.31 28.40 -9.48
N ALA A 336 -7.72 29.49 -8.99
CA ALA A 336 -8.46 30.44 -8.16
C ALA A 336 -9.67 31.03 -8.89
N SER A 337 -9.57 31.24 -10.21
CA SER A 337 -10.68 31.69 -11.06
C SER A 337 -11.84 30.67 -11.14
N GLU A 338 -11.52 29.38 -11.29
CA GLU A 338 -12.52 28.31 -11.30
C GLU A 338 -13.20 28.14 -9.95
N GLU A 339 -12.43 28.12 -8.88
CA GLU A 339 -12.97 27.97 -7.54
C GLU A 339 -13.79 29.19 -7.10
N MET A 340 -13.36 30.39 -7.47
CA MET A 340 -14.10 31.62 -7.21
C MET A 340 -15.44 31.64 -7.95
N ALA A 341 -15.46 31.15 -9.19
CA ALA A 341 -16.71 30.99 -9.93
C ALA A 341 -17.65 29.97 -9.28
N ARG A 342 -17.13 28.84 -8.80
CA ARG A 342 -17.91 27.84 -8.04
C ARG A 342 -18.47 28.43 -6.73
N ALA A 343 -17.69 29.24 -6.02
CA ALA A 343 -18.13 29.91 -4.80
C ALA A 343 -19.23 30.95 -5.09
N ASN A 344 -19.07 31.76 -6.14
CA ASN A 344 -20.09 32.73 -6.56
C ASN A 344 -21.39 32.04 -7.03
N LEU A 345 -21.29 30.88 -7.68
CA LEU A 345 -22.47 30.09 -8.03
C LEU A 345 -23.23 29.63 -6.78
N MET A 346 -22.54 29.07 -5.78
CA MET A 346 -23.18 28.66 -4.53
C MET A 346 -23.76 29.85 -3.74
N LEU A 347 -23.10 31.02 -3.77
CA LEU A 347 -23.65 32.26 -3.22
C LEU A 347 -24.94 32.67 -3.91
N ALA A 348 -24.99 32.54 -5.24
CA ALA A 348 -26.18 32.84 -6.01
C ALA A 348 -27.33 31.87 -5.67
N GLU A 349 -27.03 30.58 -5.55
CA GLU A 349 -28.01 29.55 -5.14
C GLU A 349 -28.56 29.84 -3.74
N LEU A 350 -27.69 30.20 -2.79
CA LEU A 350 -28.08 30.60 -1.44
C LEU A 350 -28.97 31.85 -1.45
N ALA A 351 -28.59 32.89 -2.18
CA ALA A 351 -29.39 34.11 -2.30
C ALA A 351 -30.75 33.83 -2.96
N PHE A 352 -30.78 32.97 -3.98
CA PHE A 352 -32.01 32.53 -4.63
C PHE A 352 -32.93 31.75 -3.68
N LYS A 353 -32.39 30.81 -2.88
CA LYS A 353 -33.16 30.11 -1.83
C LYS A 353 -33.79 31.07 -0.82
N LEU A 354 -33.10 32.18 -0.52
CA LEU A 354 -33.57 33.24 0.37
C LEU A 354 -34.49 34.27 -0.31
N LEU A 355 -34.85 34.06 -1.59
CA LEU A 355 -35.63 34.99 -2.42
C LEU A 355 -34.98 36.38 -2.60
N ASP A 356 -33.67 36.48 -2.39
CA ASP A 356 -32.87 37.68 -2.63
C ASP A 356 -32.32 37.67 -4.07
N TYR A 357 -33.21 37.95 -5.02
CA TYR A 357 -32.87 37.90 -6.44
C TYR A 357 -31.79 38.90 -6.85
N ALA A 358 -31.71 40.05 -6.19
CA ALA A 358 -30.71 41.07 -6.50
C ALA A 358 -29.30 40.58 -6.16
N SER A 359 -29.14 40.00 -4.97
CA SER A 359 -27.85 39.40 -4.57
C SER A 359 -27.49 38.18 -5.42
N ALA A 360 -28.48 37.37 -5.80
CA ALA A 360 -28.26 36.22 -6.67
C ALA A 360 -27.76 36.64 -8.06
N ASP A 361 -28.39 37.65 -8.68
CA ASP A 361 -27.96 38.18 -9.98
C ASP A 361 -26.56 38.81 -9.90
N ALA A 362 -26.29 39.58 -8.84
CA ALA A 362 -24.97 40.18 -8.60
C ALA A 362 -23.85 39.12 -8.45
N ALA A 363 -24.15 37.98 -7.80
CA ALA A 363 -23.20 36.88 -7.68
C ALA A 363 -22.97 36.16 -9.02
N ILE A 364 -24.03 35.90 -9.80
CA ILE A 364 -23.94 35.31 -11.16
C ILE A 364 -23.10 36.21 -12.08
N ALA A 365 -23.27 37.53 -12.00
CA ALA A 365 -22.53 38.49 -12.82
C ALA A 365 -21.00 38.46 -12.59
N ARG A 366 -20.53 37.92 -11.45
CA ARG A 366 -19.10 37.76 -11.14
C ARG A 366 -18.49 36.50 -11.76
N ILE A 367 -19.28 35.63 -12.37
CA ILE A 367 -18.79 34.42 -13.02
C ILE A 367 -18.32 34.76 -14.45
N PRO A 368 -17.01 34.60 -14.79
CA PRO A 368 -16.50 34.97 -16.09
C PRO A 368 -17.07 34.12 -17.22
N SER A 369 -17.29 34.72 -18.40
CA SER A 369 -17.63 33.99 -19.62
C SER A 369 -16.47 33.07 -20.03
N GLY A 370 -16.75 31.77 -20.17
CA GLY A 370 -15.74 30.74 -20.46
C GLY A 370 -15.35 29.90 -19.24
N ASN A 371 -15.82 30.24 -18.04
CA ASN A 371 -15.64 29.41 -16.85
C ASN A 371 -16.62 28.21 -16.86
N PRO A 372 -16.24 27.02 -16.36
CA PRO A 372 -17.14 25.85 -16.28
C PRO A 372 -18.46 26.12 -15.52
N SER A 373 -18.45 27.04 -14.55
CA SER A 373 -19.64 27.39 -13.75
C SER A 373 -20.56 28.42 -14.43
N TYR A 374 -20.15 29.00 -15.56
CA TYR A 374 -20.88 30.10 -16.21
C TYR A 374 -22.27 29.70 -16.67
N ASP A 375 -22.38 28.59 -17.41
CA ASP A 375 -23.66 28.10 -17.93
C ASP A 375 -24.63 27.74 -16.80
N ALA A 376 -24.12 27.14 -15.72
CA ALA A 376 -24.92 26.86 -14.53
C ALA A 376 -25.48 28.15 -13.90
N GLY A 377 -24.64 29.20 -13.77
CA GLY A 377 -25.10 30.52 -13.32
C GLY A 377 -26.16 31.13 -14.24
N ARG A 378 -26.04 30.96 -15.56
CA ARG A 378 -27.05 31.42 -16.53
C ARG A 378 -28.35 30.65 -16.45
N VAL A 379 -28.30 29.34 -16.18
CA VAL A 379 -29.50 28.54 -15.93
C VAL A 379 -30.19 29.00 -14.64
N LEU A 380 -29.44 29.26 -13.57
CA LEU A 380 -29.98 29.79 -12.32
C LEU A 380 -30.66 31.15 -12.51
N PHE A 381 -30.05 32.05 -13.29
CA PHE A 381 -30.66 33.32 -13.68
C PHE A 381 -32.02 33.13 -14.38
N CYS A 382 -32.11 32.18 -15.33
CA CYS A 382 -33.39 31.85 -15.98
C CYS A 382 -34.43 31.34 -14.97
N ALA A 383 -34.02 30.50 -14.01
CA ALA A 383 -34.91 30.00 -12.97
C ALA A 383 -35.45 31.14 -12.08
N MET A 384 -34.61 32.11 -11.73
CA MET A 384 -35.01 33.30 -10.99
C MET A 384 -36.07 34.12 -11.72
N LEU A 385 -35.87 34.35 -13.03
CA LEU A 385 -36.84 35.07 -13.86
C LEU A 385 -38.19 34.35 -13.99
N LEU A 386 -38.19 33.01 -13.95
CA LEU A 386 -39.42 32.22 -13.94
C LEU A 386 -40.13 32.29 -12.59
N GLN A 387 -39.39 32.27 -11.47
CA GLN A 387 -39.97 32.21 -10.13
C GLN A 387 -40.49 33.55 -9.62
N ARG A 388 -39.94 34.69 -10.08
CA ARG A 388 -40.35 36.02 -9.59
C ARG A 388 -41.79 36.44 -9.95
N GLY A 389 -42.52 35.61 -10.71
CA GLY A 389 -43.99 35.63 -10.81
C GLY A 389 -44.60 36.76 -11.63
N ASP A 390 -44.03 37.97 -11.58
CA ASP A 390 -44.40 39.10 -12.41
C ASP A 390 -43.28 39.38 -13.43
N PRO A 391 -43.56 39.33 -14.75
CA PRO A 391 -42.61 39.74 -15.76
C PRO A 391 -42.39 41.26 -15.68
N ASN A 392 -41.51 41.69 -14.78
CA ASN A 392 -41.08 43.07 -14.72
C ASN A 392 -40.38 43.41 -16.04
N ARG A 393 -40.88 44.45 -16.73
CA ARG A 393 -40.13 45.15 -17.78
C ARG A 393 -38.99 45.93 -17.13
N ASP A 394 -38.01 45.22 -16.58
CA ASP A 394 -36.71 45.82 -16.28
C ASP A 394 -36.01 46.03 -17.64
N GLY A 395 -36.28 47.19 -18.27
CA GLY A 395 -35.77 47.57 -19.58
C GLY A 395 -36.65 47.20 -20.80
N GLN A 396 -36.03 47.13 -21.98
CA GLN A 396 -36.72 46.94 -23.28
C GLN A 396 -37.16 45.49 -23.59
N LYS A 397 -36.74 44.48 -22.80
CA LYS A 397 -37.02 43.05 -23.06
C LYS A 397 -37.86 42.44 -21.95
N SER A 398 -38.87 41.65 -22.31
CA SER A 398 -39.63 40.84 -21.35
C SER A 398 -38.76 39.73 -20.75
N ASP A 399 -39.12 39.24 -19.57
CA ASP A 399 -38.41 38.12 -18.93
C ASP A 399 -38.37 36.86 -19.79
N VAL A 400 -39.46 36.59 -20.52
CA VAL A 400 -39.51 35.52 -21.52
C VAL A 400 -38.44 35.71 -22.61
N GLN A 401 -38.24 36.95 -23.08
CA GLN A 401 -37.22 37.24 -24.07
C GLN A 401 -35.80 37.12 -23.48
N LYS A 402 -35.60 37.56 -22.23
CA LYS A 402 -34.32 37.41 -21.52
C LYS A 402 -33.97 35.92 -21.35
N ILE A 403 -34.90 35.11 -20.86
CA ILE A 403 -34.72 33.65 -20.73
C ILE A 403 -34.36 33.04 -22.08
N ARG A 404 -35.10 33.37 -23.14
CA ARG A 404 -34.83 32.85 -24.48
C ARG A 404 -33.44 33.23 -24.98
N ASP A 405 -33.04 34.48 -24.82
CA ASP A 405 -31.74 34.98 -25.27
C ASP A 405 -30.61 34.31 -24.47
N THR A 406 -30.76 34.18 -23.15
CA THR A 406 -29.80 33.51 -22.27
C THR A 406 -29.66 32.03 -22.60
N LEU A 407 -30.76 31.29 -22.75
CA LEU A 407 -30.72 29.86 -23.09
C LEU A 407 -30.07 29.61 -24.44
N LYS A 408 -30.30 30.47 -25.44
CA LYS A 408 -29.65 30.37 -26.77
C LYS A 408 -28.14 30.59 -26.74
N ALA A 409 -27.64 31.29 -25.73
CA ALA A 409 -26.22 31.62 -25.59
C ALA A 409 -25.44 30.61 -24.75
N LEU A 410 -26.09 29.57 -24.21
CA LEU A 410 -25.41 28.50 -23.46
C LEU A 410 -24.51 27.68 -24.39
N SER A 411 -23.36 27.28 -23.87
CA SER A 411 -22.31 26.61 -24.66
C SER A 411 -22.81 25.33 -25.34
N PHE A 412 -23.69 24.57 -24.66
CA PHE A 412 -24.34 23.37 -25.20
C PHE A 412 -25.05 23.60 -26.55
N TRP A 413 -25.69 24.75 -26.75
CA TRP A 413 -26.42 25.05 -27.99
C TRP A 413 -25.53 25.63 -29.09
N THR A 414 -24.33 26.09 -28.75
CA THR A 414 -23.38 26.69 -29.70
C THR A 414 -22.34 25.72 -30.25
N GLN A 415 -22.28 24.49 -29.71
CA GLN A 415 -21.38 23.41 -30.17
C GLN A 415 -22.07 22.36 -31.07
N ALA A 416 -23.36 22.53 -31.37
CA ALA A 416 -24.12 21.75 -32.36
C ALA A 416 -24.20 22.51 -33.69
#